data_AF-A0A6P3Z2R5-F1
#
_entry.id   AF-A0A6P3Z2R5-F1
#
_cell.length_a   1.000
_cell.length_b   1.000
_cell.length_c   1.000
_cell.angle_alpha   90.00
_cell.angle_beta   90.00
_cell.angle_gamma   90.00
#
_symmetry.space_group_name_H-M   'P 1'
#
loop_
_entity.id
_entity.type
_entity.pdbx_description
1 polymer ?
#
loop_
_entity_poly.entity_id
_entity_poly.type
_entity_poly.pdbx_seq_one_letter_code
_entity_poly.pdbx_strand_id
1 'polypeptide(L)'
;IGFRYGSLVEDYYTSFRLHCGGWTSIFCDPERPAFLGDAPINLVDILNQTKRWSIGLLEVGFSKYSPITFGIRSLGLRMGLAYSNIAFWPTWSIPITIYAFLPQLALIKGFPIFPKVSETWFLLYMFLGLGAYGHNLIIYVLEEGTVQNWWNDQRMWMIRGLSSYLFGLVEYFLKCFGISTQGFNVTSKVVEDEQSKRYEQGIFEFGVPSPIFVPLTMAAILNLVSFFVGIVQIIRGSKLMEELFVQMFIAGYFALNFWPIYDSVFLRSDKGKLPSKTTVLAAFLTWIVYKASGFILRN
;
A
#
# COMPACT_ATOMS: atom_id res chain seq x y z
N ILE A 1 -19.55 -20.56 -20.53
CA ILE A 1 -19.15 -20.15 -21.90
C ILE A 1 -19.16 -18.63 -21.91
N GLY A 2 -18.19 -17.97 -22.55
CA GLY A 2 -18.04 -16.50 -22.49
C GLY A 2 -17.41 -16.00 -21.18
N PHE A 3 -17.67 -14.74 -20.85
CA PHE A 3 -17.19 -14.08 -19.63
C PHE A 3 -17.60 -14.83 -18.36
N ARG A 4 -16.67 -14.88 -17.39
CA ARG A 4 -16.88 -15.52 -16.10
C ARG A 4 -17.41 -14.50 -15.10
N TYR A 5 -18.68 -14.64 -14.76
CA TYR A 5 -19.35 -13.85 -13.73
C TYR A 5 -18.98 -14.29 -12.31
N GLY A 6 -19.30 -13.43 -11.33
CA GLY A 6 -19.13 -13.72 -9.90
C GLY A 6 -17.86 -13.15 -9.29
N SER A 7 -17.17 -12.25 -10.00
CA SER A 7 -16.07 -11.46 -9.47
C SER A 7 -16.10 -10.05 -10.07
N LEU A 8 -15.65 -9.04 -9.32
CA LEU A 8 -15.41 -7.67 -9.83
C LEU A 8 -14.18 -7.55 -10.76
N VAL A 9 -13.43 -8.64 -10.96
CA VAL A 9 -12.32 -8.74 -11.93
C VAL A 9 -12.61 -9.87 -12.92
N GLU A 10 -13.69 -9.72 -13.68
CA GLU A 10 -14.13 -10.72 -14.65
C GLU A 10 -13.09 -10.96 -15.75
N ASP A 11 -12.27 -9.98 -16.07
CA ASP A 11 -11.15 -10.05 -17.00
C ASP A 11 -10.09 -11.06 -16.54
N TYR A 12 -9.60 -10.88 -15.31
CA TYR A 12 -8.67 -11.78 -14.64
C TYR A 12 -9.30 -13.17 -14.47
N TYR A 13 -10.53 -13.24 -13.98
CA TYR A 13 -11.19 -14.52 -13.72
C TYR A 13 -11.45 -15.31 -15.01
N THR A 14 -11.86 -14.62 -16.08
CA THR A 14 -12.08 -15.25 -17.40
C THR A 14 -10.77 -15.79 -17.95
N SER A 15 -9.70 -14.99 -17.93
CA SER A 15 -8.38 -15.40 -18.43
C SER A 15 -7.85 -16.61 -17.66
N PHE A 16 -7.92 -16.58 -16.32
CA PHE A 16 -7.54 -17.70 -15.47
C PHE A 16 -8.31 -18.99 -15.83
N ARG A 17 -9.63 -18.88 -16.03
CA ARG A 17 -10.46 -20.05 -16.38
C ARG A 17 -10.23 -20.57 -17.79
N LEU A 18 -9.86 -19.71 -18.75
CA LEU A 18 -9.47 -20.12 -20.08
C LEU A 18 -8.14 -20.89 -20.02
N HIS A 19 -7.14 -20.38 -19.32
CA HIS A 19 -5.88 -21.11 -19.15
C HIS A 19 -6.09 -22.45 -18.47
N CYS A 20 -6.92 -22.54 -17.42
CA CYS A 20 -7.25 -23.84 -16.80
C CYS A 20 -7.97 -24.80 -17.76
N GLY A 21 -8.54 -24.29 -18.85
CA GLY A 21 -9.12 -25.07 -19.94
C GLY A 21 -8.13 -25.45 -21.04
N GLY A 22 -6.82 -25.18 -20.87
CA GLY A 22 -5.76 -25.53 -21.82
C GLY A 22 -5.43 -24.45 -22.85
N TRP A 23 -6.03 -23.27 -22.76
CA TRP A 23 -5.69 -22.15 -23.64
C TRP A 23 -4.35 -21.52 -23.26
N THR A 24 -3.63 -21.00 -24.26
CA THR A 24 -2.39 -20.24 -24.09
C THR A 24 -2.59 -18.79 -24.52
N SER A 25 -1.91 -17.86 -23.84
CA SER A 25 -1.87 -16.45 -24.20
C SER A 25 -0.52 -16.06 -24.78
N ILE A 26 -0.50 -14.97 -25.55
CA ILE A 26 0.72 -14.34 -26.08
C ILE A 26 0.69 -12.89 -25.63
N PHE A 27 1.82 -12.41 -25.12
CA PHE A 27 2.05 -10.99 -24.81
C PHE A 27 2.92 -10.39 -25.93
N CYS A 28 2.44 -9.31 -26.54
CA CYS A 28 3.15 -8.61 -27.61
C CYS A 28 3.42 -7.17 -27.15
N ASP A 29 4.68 -6.76 -27.15
CA ASP A 29 5.12 -5.43 -26.73
C ASP A 29 5.79 -4.70 -27.91
N PRO A 30 5.00 -4.04 -28.79
CA PRO A 30 5.55 -3.29 -29.90
C PRO A 30 6.17 -1.97 -29.43
N GLU A 31 7.25 -1.53 -30.08
CA GLU A 31 7.95 -0.26 -29.79
C GLU A 31 7.00 0.95 -29.78
N ARG A 32 6.00 0.95 -30.66
CA ARG A 32 4.91 1.94 -30.64
C ARG A 32 3.70 1.38 -29.90
N PRO A 33 3.18 2.06 -28.86
CA PRO A 33 1.95 1.65 -28.19
C PRO A 33 0.79 1.49 -29.20
N ALA A 34 0.26 0.27 -29.29
CA ALA A 34 -0.87 -0.05 -30.17
C ALA A 34 -2.21 0.43 -29.58
N PHE A 35 -2.28 0.59 -28.26
CA PHE A 35 -3.46 1.03 -27.53
C PHE A 35 -3.09 2.16 -26.59
N LEU A 36 -3.88 3.24 -26.60
CA LEU A 36 -3.74 4.37 -25.69
C LEU A 36 -5.02 4.48 -24.85
N GLY A 37 -4.85 4.61 -23.54
CA GLY A 37 -5.93 4.77 -22.59
C GLY A 37 -5.74 6.06 -21.79
N ASP A 38 -6.85 6.59 -21.29
CA ASP A 38 -6.82 7.70 -20.35
C ASP A 38 -6.66 7.17 -18.93
N ALA A 39 -5.70 7.72 -18.18
CA ALA A 39 -5.37 7.28 -16.84
C ALA A 39 -6.04 8.21 -15.81
N PRO A 40 -6.55 7.69 -14.68
CA PRO A 40 -7.08 8.56 -13.64
C PRO A 40 -5.97 9.46 -13.10
N ILE A 41 -6.20 10.77 -13.14
CA ILE A 41 -5.26 11.76 -12.61
C ILE A 41 -5.47 12.06 -11.11
N ASN A 42 -6.57 11.55 -10.55
CA ASN A 42 -6.94 11.72 -9.14
C ASN A 42 -6.52 10.51 -8.31
N LEU A 43 -5.92 10.74 -7.14
CA LEU A 43 -5.50 9.65 -6.26
C LEU A 43 -6.70 8.84 -5.76
N VAL A 44 -7.80 9.49 -5.37
CA VAL A 44 -8.97 8.77 -4.82
C VAL A 44 -9.57 7.80 -5.85
N ASP A 45 -9.52 8.15 -7.14
CA ASP A 45 -10.07 7.35 -8.22
C ASP A 45 -9.22 6.12 -8.48
N ILE A 46 -7.89 6.29 -8.50
CA ILE A 46 -6.93 5.18 -8.55
C ILE A 46 -7.15 4.23 -7.36
N LEU A 47 -7.32 4.77 -6.15
CA LEU A 47 -7.52 3.97 -4.94
C LEU A 47 -8.87 3.25 -4.94
N ASN A 48 -9.94 3.89 -5.39
CA ASN A 48 -11.24 3.23 -5.52
C ASN A 48 -11.23 2.13 -6.59
N GLN A 49 -10.55 2.36 -7.71
CA GLN A 49 -10.33 1.33 -8.72
C GLN A 49 -9.53 0.15 -8.16
N THR A 50 -8.42 0.42 -7.47
CA THR A 50 -7.59 -0.62 -6.85
C THR A 50 -8.33 -1.36 -5.72
N LYS A 51 -9.24 -0.69 -5.01
CA LYS A 51 -10.13 -1.32 -4.02
C LYS A 51 -11.05 -2.34 -4.68
N ARG A 52 -11.65 -1.99 -5.84
CA ARG A 52 -12.50 -2.91 -6.62
C ARG A 52 -11.72 -4.13 -7.09
N TRP A 53 -10.52 -3.91 -7.62
CA TRP A 53 -9.62 -5.00 -7.98
C TRP A 53 -9.34 -5.90 -6.78
N SER A 54 -9.07 -5.31 -5.62
CA SER A 54 -8.77 -6.06 -4.41
C SER A 54 -9.91 -6.98 -3.99
N ILE A 55 -11.15 -6.47 -4.00
CA ILE A 55 -12.34 -7.28 -3.71
C ILE A 55 -12.49 -8.41 -4.73
N GLY A 56 -12.42 -8.10 -6.03
CA GLY A 56 -12.57 -9.09 -7.09
C GLY A 56 -11.51 -10.18 -7.05
N LEU A 57 -10.26 -9.81 -6.79
CA LEU A 57 -9.13 -10.73 -6.69
C LEU A 57 -9.32 -11.71 -5.53
N LEU A 58 -9.79 -11.24 -4.37
CA LEU A 58 -10.12 -12.08 -3.22
C LEU A 58 -11.35 -12.97 -3.50
N GLU A 59 -12.36 -12.47 -4.21
CA GLU A 59 -13.50 -13.28 -4.68
C GLU A 59 -13.02 -14.47 -5.51
N VAL A 60 -12.05 -14.28 -6.42
CA VAL A 60 -11.45 -15.39 -7.17
C VAL A 60 -10.56 -16.26 -6.27
N GLY A 61 -9.70 -15.63 -5.46
CA GLY A 61 -8.74 -16.29 -4.57
C GLY A 61 -9.37 -17.28 -3.60
N PHE A 62 -10.53 -16.95 -3.05
CA PHE A 62 -11.30 -17.78 -2.12
C PHE A 62 -12.49 -18.51 -2.77
N SER A 63 -12.62 -18.47 -4.10
CA SER A 63 -13.66 -19.22 -4.80
C SER A 63 -13.39 -20.73 -4.83
N LYS A 64 -14.40 -21.51 -5.25
CA LYS A 64 -14.24 -22.93 -5.63
C LYS A 64 -13.14 -23.15 -6.67
N TYR A 65 -12.83 -22.14 -7.47
CA TYR A 65 -11.81 -22.18 -8.51
C TYR A 65 -10.57 -21.39 -8.09
N SER A 66 -10.20 -21.43 -6.81
CA SER A 66 -9.02 -20.76 -6.29
C SER A 66 -7.75 -21.11 -7.09
N PRO A 67 -6.90 -20.11 -7.42
CA PRO A 67 -5.62 -20.36 -8.07
C PRO A 67 -4.67 -21.28 -7.30
N ILE A 68 -4.72 -21.28 -5.96
CA ILE A 68 -3.83 -22.12 -5.13
C ILE A 68 -4.24 -23.60 -5.21
N THR A 69 -5.52 -23.90 -5.29
CA THR A 69 -6.00 -25.29 -5.30
C THR A 69 -6.30 -25.75 -6.73
N PHE A 70 -7.35 -25.20 -7.33
CA PHE A 70 -7.77 -25.52 -8.68
C PHE A 70 -6.72 -25.08 -9.71
N GLY A 71 -6.15 -23.88 -9.56
CA GLY A 71 -5.15 -23.36 -10.49
C GLY A 71 -3.87 -24.20 -10.53
N ILE A 72 -3.27 -24.51 -9.38
CA ILE A 72 -2.08 -25.39 -9.31
C ILE A 72 -2.37 -26.77 -9.89
N ARG A 73 -3.56 -27.34 -9.63
CA ARG A 73 -3.95 -28.63 -10.20
C ARG A 73 -4.11 -28.59 -11.72
N SER A 74 -4.69 -27.52 -12.27
CA SER A 74 -5.01 -27.41 -13.70
C SER A 74 -3.86 -26.87 -14.55
N LEU A 75 -3.04 -25.96 -14.01
CA LEU A 75 -1.99 -25.23 -14.73
C LEU A 75 -0.57 -25.64 -14.33
N GLY A 76 -0.44 -26.46 -13.29
CA GLY A 76 0.83 -26.74 -12.65
C GLY A 76 1.28 -25.63 -11.70
N LEU A 77 2.38 -25.90 -10.99
CA LEU A 77 2.83 -25.09 -9.86
C LEU A 77 3.16 -23.64 -10.26
N ARG A 78 3.91 -23.43 -11.36
CA ARG A 78 4.41 -22.11 -11.74
C ARG A 78 3.28 -21.13 -12.08
N MET A 79 2.42 -21.53 -13.01
CA MET A 79 1.28 -20.71 -13.43
C MET A 79 0.24 -20.59 -12.32
N GLY A 80 -0.01 -21.66 -11.56
CA GLY A 80 -0.88 -21.61 -10.39
C GLY A 80 -0.40 -20.61 -9.35
N LEU A 81 0.90 -20.57 -9.04
CA LEU A 81 1.49 -19.58 -8.12
C LEU A 81 1.47 -18.16 -8.69
N ALA A 82 1.70 -17.96 -9.99
CA ALA A 82 1.62 -16.64 -10.61
C ALA A 82 0.21 -16.05 -10.49
N TYR A 83 -0.83 -16.83 -10.83
CA TYR A 83 -2.22 -16.42 -10.59
C TYR A 83 -2.51 -16.22 -9.10
N SER A 84 -1.99 -17.09 -8.23
CA SER A 84 -2.18 -16.96 -6.79
C SER A 84 -1.59 -15.66 -6.23
N ASN A 85 -0.41 -15.27 -6.69
CA ASN A 85 0.23 -14.03 -6.28
C ASN A 85 -0.65 -12.81 -6.60
N ILE A 86 -1.25 -12.78 -7.78
CA ILE A 86 -2.18 -11.71 -8.19
C ILE A 86 -3.47 -11.77 -7.35
N ALA A 87 -4.10 -12.94 -7.20
CA ALA A 87 -5.35 -13.11 -6.45
C ALA A 87 -5.23 -12.70 -4.97
N PHE A 88 -4.08 -12.95 -4.34
CA PHE A 88 -3.84 -12.66 -2.94
C PHE A 88 -3.03 -11.37 -2.71
N TRP A 89 -2.78 -10.58 -3.76
CA TRP A 89 -2.09 -9.30 -3.63
C TRP A 89 -2.68 -8.36 -2.56
N PRO A 90 -4.01 -8.27 -2.35
CA PRO A 90 -4.58 -7.41 -1.31
C PRO A 90 -4.16 -7.80 0.11
N THR A 91 -3.76 -9.04 0.35
CA THR A 91 -3.32 -9.50 1.69
C THR A 91 -2.05 -8.81 2.16
N TRP A 92 -1.28 -8.18 1.26
CA TRP A 92 -0.14 -7.34 1.62
C TRP A 92 -0.53 -6.16 2.53
N SER A 93 -1.81 -5.74 2.57
CA SER A 93 -2.26 -4.72 3.53
C SER A 93 -2.01 -5.12 4.98
N ILE A 94 -2.01 -6.43 5.31
CA ILE A 94 -1.80 -6.91 6.68
C ILE A 94 -0.38 -6.59 7.15
N PRO A 95 0.70 -7.11 6.52
CA PRO A 95 2.06 -6.77 6.94
C PRO A 95 2.34 -5.29 6.80
N ILE A 96 1.89 -4.62 5.72
CA ILE A 96 2.11 -3.17 5.54
C ILE A 96 1.51 -2.39 6.71
N THR A 97 0.28 -2.71 7.13
CA THR A 97 -0.35 -2.05 8.29
C THR A 97 0.44 -2.33 9.56
N ILE A 98 0.84 -3.58 9.82
CA ILE A 98 1.63 -3.91 11.02
C ILE A 98 2.92 -3.09 11.05
N TYR A 99 3.69 -3.07 9.96
CA TYR A 99 4.97 -2.35 9.88
C TYR A 99 4.82 -0.82 9.83
N ALA A 100 3.65 -0.29 9.47
CA ALA A 100 3.38 1.14 9.50
C ALA A 100 3.05 1.69 10.91
N PHE A 101 2.68 0.82 11.85
CA PHE A 101 2.31 1.22 13.21
C PHE A 101 3.26 0.66 14.27
N LEU A 102 3.65 -0.62 14.19
CA LEU A 102 4.38 -1.31 15.25
C LEU A 102 5.78 -0.72 15.52
N PRO A 103 6.66 -0.53 14.52
CA PRO A 103 7.97 0.09 14.74
C PRO A 103 7.89 1.50 15.32
N GLN A 104 6.91 2.29 14.88
CA GLN A 104 6.69 3.68 15.31
C GLN A 104 6.20 3.73 16.76
N LEU A 105 5.23 2.88 17.13
CA LEU A 105 4.78 2.77 18.52
C LEU A 105 5.91 2.31 19.43
N ALA A 106 6.66 1.29 19.01
CA ALA A 106 7.79 0.77 19.76
C ALA A 106 8.89 1.85 19.93
N LEU A 107 9.16 2.66 18.91
CA LEU A 107 10.10 3.78 18.98
C LEU A 107 9.65 4.88 19.95
N ILE A 108 8.38 5.26 19.94
CA ILE A 108 7.84 6.23 20.91
C ILE A 108 7.97 5.71 22.34
N LYS A 109 7.81 4.40 22.55
CA LYS A 109 7.93 3.75 23.87
C LYS A 109 9.36 3.42 24.27
N GLY A 110 10.33 3.56 23.36
CA GLY A 110 11.72 3.16 23.59
C GLY A 110 11.91 1.64 23.70
N PHE A 111 11.03 0.86 23.06
CA PHE A 111 11.11 -0.60 23.05
C PHE A 111 11.82 -1.07 21.76
N PRO A 112 13.03 -1.68 21.85
CA PRO A 112 13.74 -2.17 20.69
C PRO A 112 13.11 -3.48 20.18
N ILE A 113 12.70 -3.47 18.91
CA ILE A 113 12.12 -4.66 18.22
C ILE A 113 13.05 -5.24 17.14
N PHE A 114 14.19 -4.60 16.91
CA PHE A 114 15.21 -5.03 15.95
C PHE A 114 16.54 -5.27 16.68
N PRO A 115 17.45 -6.06 16.09
CA PRO A 115 18.80 -6.25 16.63
C PRO A 115 19.56 -4.93 16.79
N LYS A 116 20.42 -4.87 17.80
CA LYS A 116 21.34 -3.75 18.01
C LYS A 116 22.38 -3.69 16.91
N VAL A 117 22.92 -2.50 16.66
CA VAL A 117 23.94 -2.31 15.62
C VAL A 117 25.21 -3.14 15.87
N SER A 118 25.60 -3.37 17.13
CA SER A 118 26.74 -4.23 17.48
C SER A 118 26.47 -5.74 17.32
N GLU A 119 25.21 -6.17 17.19
CA GLU A 119 24.89 -7.59 17.08
C GLU A 119 25.11 -8.09 15.65
N THR A 120 25.67 -9.29 15.50
CA THR A 120 25.91 -9.91 14.18
C THR A 120 24.62 -10.04 13.36
N TRP A 121 23.48 -10.25 14.03
CA TRP A 121 22.16 -10.33 13.38
C TRP A 121 21.80 -9.05 12.63
N PHE A 122 22.26 -7.87 13.06
CA PHE A 122 22.02 -6.61 12.34
C PHE A 122 22.52 -6.67 10.89
N LEU A 123 23.65 -7.36 10.63
CA LEU A 123 24.18 -7.54 9.28
C LEU A 123 23.21 -8.31 8.37
N LEU A 124 22.50 -9.29 8.92
CA LEU A 124 21.48 -10.04 8.17
C LEU A 124 20.30 -9.12 7.78
N TYR A 125 19.80 -8.31 8.71
CA TYR A 125 18.70 -7.37 8.44
C TYR A 125 19.11 -6.32 7.41
N MET A 126 20.34 -5.80 7.52
CA MET A 126 20.89 -4.87 6.55
C MET A 126 21.03 -5.51 5.17
N PHE A 127 21.56 -6.74 5.07
CA PHE A 127 21.66 -7.48 3.82
C PHE A 127 20.29 -7.74 3.18
N LEU A 128 19.29 -8.16 3.97
CA LEU A 128 17.93 -8.40 3.46
C LEU A 128 17.26 -7.10 2.99
N GLY A 129 17.40 -6.02 3.76
CA GLY A 129 16.86 -4.71 3.39
C GLY A 129 17.49 -4.15 2.11
N LEU A 130 18.82 -4.06 2.07
CA LEU A 130 19.55 -3.56 0.91
C LEU A 130 19.38 -4.48 -0.30
N GLY A 131 19.37 -5.80 -0.09
CA GLY A 131 19.16 -6.78 -1.15
C GLY A 131 17.78 -6.64 -1.79
N ALA A 132 16.71 -6.54 -0.99
CA ALA A 132 15.35 -6.41 -1.50
C ALA A 132 15.14 -5.09 -2.28
N TYR A 133 15.47 -3.95 -1.66
CA TYR A 133 15.29 -2.64 -2.29
C TYR A 133 16.27 -2.40 -3.44
N GLY A 134 17.53 -2.83 -3.29
CA GLY A 134 18.55 -2.71 -4.33
C GLY A 134 18.22 -3.56 -5.55
N HIS A 135 17.78 -4.81 -5.36
CA HIS A 135 17.32 -5.65 -6.46
C HIS A 135 16.13 -5.04 -7.20
N ASN A 136 15.15 -4.53 -6.46
CA ASN A 136 13.98 -3.88 -7.06
C ASN A 136 14.35 -2.60 -7.84
N LEU A 137 15.28 -1.80 -7.33
CA LEU A 137 15.80 -0.63 -8.05
C LEU A 137 16.55 -1.04 -9.32
N ILE A 138 17.39 -2.08 -9.27
CA ILE A 138 18.12 -2.58 -10.44
C ILE A 138 17.14 -3.02 -11.53
N ILE A 139 16.09 -3.75 -11.19
CA ILE A 139 15.06 -4.14 -12.16
C ILE A 139 14.43 -2.90 -12.80
N TYR A 140 14.05 -1.89 -12.00
CA TYR A 140 13.48 -0.66 -12.53
C TYR A 140 14.39 0.03 -13.55
N VAL A 141 15.70 0.09 -13.28
CA VAL A 141 16.67 0.72 -14.18
C VAL A 141 16.92 -0.11 -15.44
N LEU A 142 16.91 -1.44 -15.33
CA LEU A 142 17.06 -2.34 -16.49
C LEU A 142 15.87 -2.27 -17.44
N GLU A 143 14.66 -2.04 -16.90
CA GLU A 143 13.42 -1.84 -17.67
C GLU A 143 13.20 -0.36 -18.07
N GLU A 144 14.30 0.37 -18.30
CA GLU A 144 14.31 1.79 -18.74
C GLU A 144 13.57 2.78 -17.81
N GLY A 145 13.31 2.39 -16.57
CA GLY A 145 12.72 3.24 -15.54
C GLY A 145 13.74 4.17 -14.88
N THR A 146 13.26 5.29 -14.36
CA THR A 146 14.09 6.23 -13.58
C THR A 146 14.07 5.90 -12.08
N VAL A 147 15.07 6.37 -11.33
CA VAL A 147 15.08 6.29 -9.85
C VAL A 147 13.85 7.01 -9.26
N GLN A 148 13.39 8.08 -9.89
CA GLN A 148 12.17 8.78 -9.49
C GLN A 148 10.93 7.91 -9.68
N ASN A 149 10.83 7.16 -10.78
CA ASN A 149 9.74 6.22 -11.02
C ASN A 149 9.72 5.13 -9.94
N TRP A 150 10.88 4.55 -9.65
CA TRP A 150 11.05 3.55 -8.58
C TRP A 150 10.60 4.10 -7.22
N TRP A 151 11.06 5.29 -6.84
CA TRP A 151 10.69 5.92 -5.56
C TRP A 151 9.19 6.22 -5.48
N ASN A 152 8.59 6.67 -6.59
CA ASN A 152 7.15 6.88 -6.68
C ASN A 152 6.37 5.57 -6.56
N ASP A 153 6.87 4.45 -7.08
CA ASP A 153 6.23 3.15 -6.87
C ASP A 153 6.33 2.69 -5.41
N GLN A 154 7.44 2.95 -4.71
CA GLN A 154 7.52 2.69 -3.26
C GLN A 154 6.46 3.47 -2.48
N ARG A 155 6.28 4.76 -2.81
CA ARG A 155 5.21 5.60 -2.23
C ARG A 155 3.84 5.02 -2.52
N MET A 156 3.57 4.70 -3.79
CA MET A 156 2.28 4.15 -4.21
C MET A 156 1.99 2.78 -3.59
N TRP A 157 3.01 1.94 -3.39
CA TRP A 157 2.87 0.66 -2.72
C TRP A 157 2.40 0.83 -1.27
N MET A 158 3.00 1.76 -0.50
CA MET A 158 2.54 2.07 0.86
C MET A 158 1.14 2.70 0.87
N ILE A 159 0.88 3.65 -0.05
CA ILE A 159 -0.42 4.30 -0.17
C ILE A 159 -1.50 3.24 -0.44
N ARG A 160 -1.33 2.38 -1.45
CA ARG A 160 -2.27 1.28 -1.76
C ARG A 160 -2.45 0.32 -0.59
N GLY A 161 -1.37 -0.05 0.10
CA GLY A 161 -1.40 -0.95 1.25
C GLY A 161 -2.25 -0.45 2.42
N LEU A 162 -2.07 0.82 2.80
CA LEU A 162 -2.79 1.48 3.89
C LEU A 162 -4.15 2.06 3.48
N SER A 163 -4.59 1.83 2.25
CA SER A 163 -5.84 2.39 1.73
C SER A 163 -6.62 1.32 0.96
N SER A 164 -6.47 1.24 -0.36
CA SER A 164 -7.25 0.38 -1.25
C SER A 164 -7.19 -1.10 -0.91
N TYR A 165 -6.01 -1.63 -0.55
CA TYR A 165 -5.88 -3.05 -0.18
C TYR A 165 -6.54 -3.33 1.16
N LEU A 166 -6.28 -2.48 2.16
CA LEU A 166 -6.88 -2.63 3.49
C LEU A 166 -8.41 -2.57 3.43
N PHE A 167 -8.95 -1.55 2.74
CA PHE A 167 -10.40 -1.42 2.56
C PHE A 167 -10.97 -2.55 1.73
N GLY A 168 -10.30 -2.97 0.65
CA GLY A 168 -10.75 -4.09 -0.19
C GLY A 168 -10.79 -5.41 0.58
N LEU A 169 -9.77 -5.68 1.41
CA LEU A 169 -9.69 -6.86 2.25
C LEU A 169 -10.81 -6.89 3.29
N VAL A 170 -11.00 -5.78 4.03
CA VAL A 170 -12.08 -5.65 5.02
C VAL A 170 -13.44 -5.79 4.36
N GLU A 171 -13.66 -5.10 3.23
CA GLU A 171 -14.93 -5.15 2.50
C GLU A 171 -15.25 -6.57 2.01
N TYR A 172 -14.26 -7.29 1.49
CA TYR A 172 -14.41 -8.69 1.09
C TYR A 172 -14.87 -9.57 2.25
N PHE A 173 -14.19 -9.51 3.41
CA PHE A 173 -14.57 -10.33 4.56
C PHE A 173 -15.94 -9.94 5.14
N LEU A 174 -16.29 -8.66 5.16
CA LEU A 174 -17.62 -8.21 5.56
C LEU A 174 -18.70 -8.82 4.65
N LYS A 175 -18.48 -8.86 3.33
CA LYS A 175 -19.36 -9.55 2.38
C LYS A 175 -19.48 -11.04 2.67
N CYS A 176 -18.37 -11.72 3.01
CA CYS A 176 -18.40 -13.14 3.42
C CYS A 176 -19.28 -13.39 4.65
N PHE A 177 -19.38 -12.42 5.56
CA PHE A 177 -20.27 -12.49 6.74
C PHE A 177 -21.70 -11.98 6.47
N GLY A 178 -22.05 -11.67 5.22
CA GLY A 178 -23.38 -11.17 4.84
C GLY A 178 -23.65 -9.72 5.26
N ILE A 179 -22.61 -8.97 5.65
CA ILE A 179 -22.73 -7.55 6.01
C ILE A 179 -22.70 -6.75 4.71
N SER A 180 -23.77 -5.99 4.46
CA SER A 180 -23.87 -5.10 3.30
C SER A 180 -22.77 -4.05 3.35
N THR A 181 -21.97 -3.98 2.30
CA THR A 181 -20.94 -2.96 2.13
C THR A 181 -21.41 -1.92 1.10
N GLN A 182 -20.87 -0.71 1.17
CA GLN A 182 -21.28 0.38 0.27
C GLN A 182 -21.17 -0.04 -1.20
N GLY A 183 -22.18 0.34 -1.99
CA GLY A 183 -22.31 -0.02 -3.40
C GLY A 183 -21.21 0.54 -4.30
N PHE A 184 -21.15 0.00 -5.51
CA PHE A 184 -20.25 0.39 -6.57
C PHE A 184 -20.35 1.89 -6.88
N ASN A 185 -19.26 2.64 -6.66
CA ASN A 185 -19.20 4.06 -7.02
C ASN A 185 -18.40 4.21 -8.31
N VAL A 186 -19.03 4.77 -9.35
CA VAL A 186 -18.41 4.98 -10.65
C VAL A 186 -17.36 6.08 -10.55
N THR A 187 -16.17 5.83 -11.10
CA THR A 187 -15.12 6.84 -11.22
C THR A 187 -15.59 7.98 -12.13
N SER A 188 -15.53 9.22 -11.64
CA SER A 188 -15.81 10.39 -12.47
C SER A 188 -14.70 10.54 -13.52
N LYS A 189 -15.08 10.84 -14.77
CA LYS A 189 -14.15 11.20 -15.85
C LYS A 189 -14.02 12.71 -16.03
N VAL A 190 -14.67 13.50 -15.19
CA VAL A 190 -14.60 14.96 -15.26
C VAL A 190 -13.30 15.41 -14.61
N VAL A 191 -12.45 16.07 -15.40
CA VAL A 191 -11.18 16.66 -14.97
C VAL A 191 -11.32 18.17 -14.93
N GLU A 192 -11.02 18.78 -13.80
CA GLU A 192 -10.91 20.24 -13.68
C GLU A 192 -9.49 20.71 -14.10
N ASP A 193 -9.39 21.88 -14.74
CA ASP A 193 -8.11 22.42 -15.23
C ASP A 193 -7.05 22.55 -14.12
N GLU A 194 -7.46 22.94 -12.91
CA GLU A 194 -6.54 23.04 -11.76
C GLU A 194 -6.02 21.67 -11.32
N GLN A 195 -6.83 20.63 -11.45
CA GLN A 195 -6.47 19.26 -11.11
C GLN A 195 -5.46 18.70 -12.13
N SER A 196 -5.69 18.97 -13.42
CA SER A 196 -4.77 18.61 -14.50
C SER A 196 -3.39 19.25 -14.30
N LYS A 197 -3.32 20.54 -13.98
CA LYS A 197 -2.06 21.23 -13.69
C LYS A 197 -1.27 20.59 -12.54
N ARG A 198 -1.94 20.17 -11.46
CA ARG A 198 -1.28 19.49 -10.32
C ARG A 198 -0.73 18.13 -10.72
N TYR A 199 -1.49 17.38 -11.53
CA TYR A 199 -1.04 16.10 -12.06
C TYR A 199 0.22 16.24 -12.93
N GLU A 200 0.26 17.21 -13.84
CA GLU A 200 1.43 17.50 -14.67
C GLU A 200 2.67 17.88 -13.84
N GLN A 201 2.47 18.49 -12.67
CA GLN A 201 3.52 18.83 -11.72
C GLN A 201 3.93 17.67 -10.80
N GLY A 202 3.31 16.49 -10.92
CA GLY A 202 3.57 15.33 -10.07
C GLY A 202 3.06 15.48 -8.63
N ILE A 203 2.07 16.34 -8.41
CA ILE A 203 1.50 16.62 -7.09
C ILE A 203 0.28 15.73 -6.85
N PHE A 204 0.25 15.03 -5.71
CA PHE A 204 -0.89 14.21 -5.33
C PHE A 204 -2.15 15.05 -5.00
N GLU A 205 -3.28 14.59 -5.50
CA GLU A 205 -4.61 15.15 -5.26
C GLU A 205 -5.30 14.43 -4.09
N PHE A 206 -5.50 15.12 -2.96
CA PHE A 206 -6.20 14.57 -1.79
C PHE A 206 -7.56 15.24 -1.51
N GLY A 207 -7.95 16.23 -2.32
CA GLY A 207 -9.08 17.13 -2.06
C GLY A 207 -10.43 16.45 -1.88
N VAL A 208 -10.62 15.30 -2.52
CA VAL A 208 -11.89 14.56 -2.46
C VAL A 208 -12.04 13.87 -1.10
N PRO A 209 -13.07 14.20 -0.30
CA PRO A 209 -13.31 13.53 0.98
C PRO A 209 -13.56 12.04 0.81
N SER A 210 -12.69 11.23 1.41
CA SER A 210 -12.82 9.77 1.39
C SER A 210 -12.26 9.15 2.66
N PRO A 211 -12.96 8.15 3.25
CA PRO A 211 -12.44 7.40 4.40
C PRO A 211 -11.19 6.58 4.04
N ILE A 212 -10.94 6.33 2.75
CA ILE A 212 -9.79 5.54 2.27
C ILE A 212 -8.45 6.17 2.66
N PHE A 213 -8.42 7.50 2.90
CA PHE A 213 -7.24 8.23 3.33
C PHE A 213 -6.99 8.17 4.84
N VAL A 214 -7.95 7.71 5.64
CA VAL A 214 -7.84 7.74 7.11
C VAL A 214 -6.68 6.90 7.63
N PRO A 215 -6.53 5.59 7.28
CA PRO A 215 -5.45 4.78 7.84
C PRO A 215 -4.07 5.23 7.34
N LEU A 216 -3.99 5.67 6.09
CA LEU A 216 -2.80 6.30 5.51
C LEU A 216 -2.37 7.55 6.30
N THR A 217 -3.32 8.43 6.61
CA THR A 217 -3.06 9.65 7.38
C THR A 217 -2.69 9.33 8.83
N MET A 218 -3.31 8.31 9.44
CA MET A 218 -2.95 7.85 10.78
C MET A 218 -1.48 7.38 10.84
N ALA A 219 -1.07 6.54 9.89
CA ALA A 219 0.30 6.06 9.80
C ALA A 219 1.30 7.22 9.60
N ALA A 220 0.96 8.18 8.74
CA ALA A 220 1.80 9.35 8.50
C ALA A 220 1.98 10.21 9.78
N ILE A 221 0.89 10.53 10.48
CA ILE A 221 0.93 11.32 11.73
C ILE A 221 1.75 10.59 12.79
N LEU A 222 1.48 9.30 13.01
CA LEU A 222 2.19 8.50 13.99
C LEU A 222 3.69 8.42 13.68
N ASN A 223 4.03 8.19 12.41
CA ASN A 223 5.42 8.13 11.96
C ASN A 223 6.14 9.46 12.18
N LEU A 224 5.49 10.59 11.90
CA LEU A 224 6.07 11.91 12.10
C LEU A 224 6.37 12.17 13.59
N VAL A 225 5.39 11.90 14.46
CA VAL A 225 5.56 12.02 15.92
C VAL A 225 6.69 11.11 16.40
N SER A 226 6.68 9.85 15.95
CA SER A 226 7.71 8.87 16.31
C SER A 226 9.11 9.30 15.89
N PHE A 227 9.26 9.86 14.68
CA PHE A 227 10.54 10.32 14.17
C PHE A 227 11.08 11.50 15.01
N PHE A 228 10.24 12.47 15.36
CA PHE A 228 10.63 13.58 16.24
C PHE A 228 10.97 13.12 17.66
N VAL A 229 10.17 12.23 18.26
CA VAL A 229 10.46 11.65 19.57
C VAL A 229 11.81 10.95 19.54
N GLY A 230 12.05 10.18 18.47
CA GLY A 230 13.32 9.56 18.17
C GLY A 230 14.49 10.54 18.18
N ILE A 231 14.44 11.59 17.35
CA ILE A 231 15.46 12.66 17.30
C ILE A 231 15.71 13.27 18.68
N VAL A 232 14.67 13.54 19.46
CA VAL A 232 14.81 14.09 20.82
C VAL A 232 15.53 13.10 21.75
N GLN A 233 15.28 11.79 21.63
CA GLN A 233 16.02 10.78 22.39
C GLN A 233 17.50 10.76 22.01
N ILE A 234 17.83 10.94 20.72
CA ILE A 234 19.22 11.05 20.23
C ILE A 234 19.94 12.23 20.87
N ILE A 235 19.33 13.41 20.80
CA ILE A 235 19.91 14.67 21.30
C ILE A 235 20.14 14.60 22.82
N ARG A 236 19.27 13.90 23.55
CA ARG A 236 19.39 13.70 24.99
C ARG A 236 20.48 12.69 25.40
N GLY A 237 21.19 12.09 24.44
CA GLY A 237 22.29 11.16 24.71
C GLY A 237 21.83 9.85 25.33
N SER A 238 20.64 9.36 24.98
CA SER A 238 20.16 8.09 25.51
C SER A 238 21.03 6.93 25.00
N LYS A 239 21.40 6.00 25.91
CA LYS A 239 22.08 4.73 25.54
C LYS A 239 21.26 3.84 24.60
N LEU A 240 19.97 4.16 24.44
CA LEU A 240 19.01 3.51 23.54
C LEU A 240 19.30 3.76 22.05
N MET A 241 20.22 4.66 21.73
CA MET A 241 20.60 4.99 20.34
C MET A 241 20.97 3.77 19.49
N GLU A 242 21.77 2.88 20.06
CA GLU A 242 22.21 1.68 19.37
C GLU A 242 21.09 0.64 19.22
N GLU A 243 20.14 0.64 20.16
CA GLU A 243 19.03 -0.30 20.23
C GLU A 243 17.87 0.11 19.31
N LEU A 244 17.65 1.42 19.12
CA LEU A 244 16.54 1.98 18.35
C LEU A 244 16.94 2.41 16.93
N PHE A 245 18.20 2.21 16.53
CA PHE A 245 18.74 2.69 15.26
C PHE A 245 17.90 2.26 14.05
N VAL A 246 17.53 0.98 13.96
CA VAL A 246 16.74 0.44 12.84
C VAL A 246 15.34 1.08 12.82
N GLN A 247 14.70 1.27 13.97
CA GLN A 247 13.39 1.91 14.05
C GLN A 247 13.46 3.38 13.62
N MET A 248 14.55 4.07 14.00
CA MET A 248 14.81 5.44 13.54
C MET A 248 14.99 5.51 12.04
N PHE A 249 15.76 4.58 11.46
CA PHE A 249 15.96 4.50 10.03
C PHE A 249 14.64 4.26 9.28
N ILE A 250 13.83 3.30 9.74
CA ILE A 250 12.49 3.02 9.18
C ILE A 250 11.59 4.25 9.29
N ALA A 251 11.57 4.92 10.45
CA ALA A 251 10.76 6.12 10.66
C ALA A 251 11.19 7.26 9.72
N GLY A 252 12.49 7.44 9.49
CA GLY A 252 13.03 8.38 8.51
C GLY A 252 12.65 8.03 7.08
N TYR A 253 12.78 6.76 6.68
CA TYR A 253 12.38 6.28 5.36
C TYR A 253 10.89 6.52 5.08
N PHE A 254 10.01 6.20 6.04
CA PHE A 254 8.59 6.49 5.92
C PHE A 254 8.29 7.98 5.96
N ALA A 255 9.05 8.80 6.68
CA ALA A 255 8.84 10.25 6.68
C ALA A 255 9.08 10.85 5.29
N LEU A 256 10.12 10.39 4.58
CA LEU A 256 10.40 10.81 3.21
C LEU A 256 9.33 10.35 2.20
N ASN A 257 8.77 9.17 2.43
CA ASN A 257 7.73 8.62 1.56
C ASN A 257 6.35 9.23 1.82
N PHE A 258 6.03 9.58 3.07
CA PHE A 258 4.82 10.29 3.47
C PHE A 258 4.88 11.80 3.25
N TRP A 259 5.98 12.32 2.67
CA TRP A 259 6.11 13.74 2.36
C TRP A 259 4.88 14.35 1.66
N PRO A 260 4.27 13.73 0.63
CA PRO A 260 3.07 14.29 -0.01
C PRO A 260 1.87 14.45 0.94
N ILE A 261 1.77 13.61 1.97
CA ILE A 261 0.72 13.71 3.00
C ILE A 261 1.04 14.84 3.96
N TYR A 262 2.29 14.97 4.41
CA TYR A 262 2.70 16.07 5.28
C TYR A 262 2.54 17.42 4.60
N ASP A 263 2.97 17.52 3.35
CA ASP A 263 2.76 18.70 2.52
C ASP A 263 1.27 19.03 2.38
N SER A 264 0.44 18.03 2.07
CA SER A 264 -1.01 18.17 1.99
C SER A 264 -1.65 18.62 3.31
N VAL A 265 -1.26 18.05 4.45
CA VAL A 265 -1.86 18.35 5.76
C VAL A 265 -1.41 19.72 6.29
N PHE A 266 -0.10 19.99 6.27
CA PHE A 266 0.51 21.10 7.01
C PHE A 266 0.85 22.32 6.14
N LEU A 267 1.26 22.14 4.89
CA LEU A 267 1.85 23.21 4.08
C LEU A 267 0.88 23.77 3.03
N ARG A 268 0.10 22.89 2.39
CA ARG A 268 -0.81 23.28 1.30
C ARG A 268 -2.06 24.01 1.80
N SER A 269 -2.56 24.91 0.95
CA SER A 269 -3.81 25.66 1.12
C SER A 269 -4.74 25.60 -0.10
N ASP A 270 -4.34 24.89 -1.16
CA ASP A 270 -5.14 24.70 -2.38
C ASP A 270 -6.22 23.61 -2.21
N LYS A 271 -7.10 23.47 -3.21
CA LYS A 271 -8.23 22.52 -3.19
C LYS A 271 -7.82 21.04 -3.14
N GLY A 272 -6.59 20.69 -3.55
CA GLY A 272 -6.08 19.33 -3.51
C GLY A 272 -5.49 18.91 -2.16
N LYS A 273 -5.60 19.78 -1.14
CA LYS A 273 -5.31 19.49 0.26
C LYS A 273 -6.23 18.40 0.82
N LEU A 274 -5.68 17.55 1.69
CA LEU A 274 -6.43 16.58 2.45
C LEU A 274 -7.51 17.27 3.32
N PRO A 275 -8.79 16.88 3.22
CA PRO A 275 -9.87 17.50 3.97
C PRO A 275 -9.61 17.49 5.48
N SER A 276 -9.79 18.65 6.13
CA SER A 276 -9.52 18.82 7.56
C SER A 276 -10.27 17.84 8.44
N LYS A 277 -11.50 17.45 8.05
CA LYS A 277 -12.29 16.42 8.75
C LYS A 277 -11.57 15.07 8.79
N THR A 278 -10.97 14.65 7.68
CA THR A 278 -10.18 13.41 7.57
C THR A 278 -8.94 13.48 8.45
N THR A 279 -8.22 14.60 8.43
CA THR A 279 -7.03 14.84 9.27
C THR A 279 -7.37 14.77 10.76
N VAL A 280 -8.44 15.45 11.19
CA VAL A 280 -8.87 15.45 12.60
C VAL A 280 -9.29 14.05 13.05
N LEU A 281 -10.06 13.34 12.22
CA LEU A 281 -10.45 11.96 12.51
C LEU A 281 -9.23 11.03 12.61
N ALA A 282 -8.29 11.13 11.67
CA ALA A 282 -7.06 10.35 11.68
C ALA A 282 -6.20 10.66 12.91
N ALA A 283 -6.07 11.94 13.30
CA ALA A 283 -5.33 12.33 14.50
C ALA A 283 -5.97 11.74 15.78
N PHE A 284 -7.31 11.81 15.90
CA PHE A 284 -8.05 11.24 17.02
C PHE A 284 -7.88 9.72 17.11
N LEU A 285 -8.04 9.00 15.99
CA LEU A 285 -7.83 7.55 15.94
C LEU A 285 -6.38 7.17 16.24
N THR A 286 -5.42 7.94 15.75
CA THR A 286 -3.99 7.75 16.05
C THR A 286 -3.72 7.86 17.54
N TRP A 287 -4.34 8.84 18.21
CA TRP A 287 -4.23 9.00 19.66
C TRP A 287 -4.82 7.81 20.42
N ILE A 288 -5.96 7.27 19.97
CA ILE A 288 -6.54 6.04 20.55
C ILE A 288 -5.57 4.86 20.40
N VAL A 289 -5.03 4.64 19.20
CA VAL A 289 -4.05 3.56 18.94
C VAL A 289 -2.81 3.72 19.81
N TYR A 290 -2.30 4.94 19.94
CA TYR A 290 -1.17 5.25 20.83
C TYR A 290 -1.47 4.97 22.31
N LYS A 291 -2.69 5.27 22.77
CA LYS A 291 -3.11 4.95 24.15
C LYS A 291 -3.26 3.44 24.36
N ALA A 292 -3.88 2.75 23.40
CA ALA A 292 -4.07 1.31 23.42
C ALA A 292 -2.73 0.54 23.41
N SER A 293 -1.74 1.01 22.63
CA SER A 293 -0.42 0.39 22.58
C SER A 293 0.32 0.41 23.93
N GLY A 294 0.00 1.39 24.79
CA GLY A 294 0.53 1.47 26.15
C GLY A 294 0.10 0.33 27.06
N PHE A 295 -0.95 -0.43 26.72
CA PHE A 295 -1.34 -1.65 27.44
C PHE A 295 -0.67 -2.91 26.89
N ILE A 296 -0.34 -2.92 25.60
CA ILE A 296 0.23 -4.08 24.90
C ILE A 296 1.75 -4.13 25.07
N LEU A 297 2.42 -2.99 24.93
CA LEU A 297 3.89 -2.87 25.00
C LEU A 297 4.41 -2.63 26.43
N ARG A 298 3.60 -2.95 27.45
CA ARG A 298 3.94 -2.72 28.87
C ARG A 298 4.48 -3.96 29.59
N ASN A 299 4.59 -5.09 28.90
CA ASN A 299 5.12 -6.35 29.42
C ASN A 299 6.54 -6.61 28.92
#